data_AF-A0A3R7N8J0-F1
#
_entry.id   AF-A0A3R7N8J0-F1
#
_cell.length_a   1.000
_cell.length_b   1.000
_cell.length_c   1.000
_cell.angle_alpha   90.00
_cell.angle_beta   90.00
_cell.angle_gamma   90.00
#
_symmetry.space_group_name_H-M   'P 1'
#
loop_
_entity.id
_entity.type
_entity.pdbx_description
1 polymer ?
#
loop_
_entity_poly.entity_id
_entity_poly.type
_entity_poly.pdbx_seq_one_letter_code
_entity_poly.pdbx_strand_id
1 'polypeptide(L)'
;MQRVRAAEAACESRRLAGMGLAEQRKAIVAGLRKSVAEMRQDVPGLNNEDVLNLLMINQYYDTMKSVTENSRGSLLFIEGASGLQSFSKELRSGMAQTMR
;
A
#
# COMPACT_ATOMS: atom_id res chain seq x y z
N MET A 1 -24.85 -35.40 1.91
CA MET A 1 -23.49 -35.24 2.49
C MET A 1 -22.49 -34.51 1.58
N GLN A 2 -22.42 -34.81 0.28
CA GLN A 2 -21.45 -34.17 -0.64
C GLN A 2 -21.52 -32.64 -0.71
N ARG A 3 -22.72 -32.05 -0.76
CA ARG A 3 -22.91 -30.59 -0.78
C ARG A 3 -22.41 -29.88 0.49
N VAL A 4 -22.56 -30.53 1.65
CA VAL A 4 -22.10 -29.98 2.94
C VAL A 4 -20.57 -29.99 3.00
N ARG A 5 -19.93 -31.10 2.61
CA ARG A 5 -18.46 -31.18 2.52
C ARG A 5 -17.86 -30.20 1.52
N ALA A 6 -18.54 -29.96 0.40
CA ALA A 6 -18.12 -28.95 -0.58
C ALA A 6 -18.21 -27.52 -0.01
N ALA A 7 -19.28 -27.23 0.74
CA ALA A 7 -19.45 -25.93 1.41
C ALA A 7 -18.40 -25.71 2.51
N GLU A 8 -18.10 -26.74 3.31
CA GLU A 8 -17.04 -26.72 4.33
C GLU A 8 -15.66 -26.49 3.70
N ALA A 9 -15.33 -27.21 2.63
CA ALA A 9 -14.07 -27.02 1.90
C ALA A 9 -13.94 -25.61 1.31
N ALA A 10 -15.02 -25.05 0.76
CA ALA A 10 -15.03 -23.68 0.25
C ALA A 10 -14.87 -22.63 1.37
N CYS A 11 -15.49 -22.86 2.53
CA CYS A 11 -15.33 -22.01 3.71
C CYS A 11 -13.87 -22.04 4.20
N GLU A 12 -13.31 -23.23 4.33
CA GLU A 12 -11.94 -23.44 4.79
C GLU A 12 -10.91 -22.84 3.81
N SER A 13 -11.12 -23.01 2.51
CA SER A 13 -10.28 -22.38 1.48
C SER A 13 -10.29 -20.85 1.60
N ARG A 14 -11.46 -20.23 1.80
CA ARG A 14 -11.55 -18.77 2.01
C ARG A 14 -10.87 -18.33 3.31
N ARG A 15 -11.01 -19.11 4.38
CA ARG A 15 -10.35 -18.86 5.67
C ARG A 15 -8.83 -18.88 5.52
N LEU A 16 -8.29 -19.91 4.88
CA LEU A 16 -6.85 -20.05 4.61
C LEU A 16 -6.33 -18.94 3.70
N ALA A 17 -7.07 -18.58 2.66
CA ALA A 17 -6.72 -17.45 1.78
C ALA A 17 -6.68 -16.12 2.56
N GLY A 18 -7.67 -15.88 3.44
CA GLY A 18 -7.70 -14.71 4.31
C GLY A 18 -6.53 -14.68 5.30
N MET A 19 -6.18 -15.81 5.90
CA MET A 19 -5.01 -15.94 6.76
C MET A 19 -3.71 -15.66 6.00
N GLY A 20 -3.54 -16.24 4.81
CA GLY A 20 -2.37 -16.00 3.97
C GLY A 20 -2.21 -14.52 3.61
N LEU A 21 -3.30 -13.84 3.26
CA LEU A 21 -3.29 -12.40 3.00
C LEU A 21 -2.92 -11.58 4.24
N ALA A 22 -3.43 -11.94 5.41
CA ALA A 22 -3.11 -11.26 6.66
C ALA A 22 -1.63 -11.42 7.03
N GLU A 23 -1.07 -12.62 6.89
CA GLU A 23 0.35 -12.88 7.14
C GLU A 23 1.24 -12.17 6.11
N GLN A 24 0.86 -12.15 4.83
CA GLN A 24 1.56 -11.37 3.82
C GLN A 24 1.57 -9.87 4.19
N ARG A 25 0.44 -9.31 4.63
CA ARG A 25 0.35 -7.91 5.07
C ARG A 25 1.25 -7.63 6.27
N LYS A 26 1.33 -8.53 7.25
CA LYS A 26 2.25 -8.41 8.39
C LYS A 26 3.72 -8.40 7.93
N ALA A 27 4.08 -9.31 7.02
CA ALA A 27 5.43 -9.38 6.47
C ALA A 27 5.81 -8.10 5.71
N ILE A 28 4.88 -7.54 4.92
CA ILE A 28 5.06 -6.25 4.23
C ILE A 28 5.33 -5.13 5.24
N VAL A 29 4.50 -5.00 6.27
CA VAL A 29 4.68 -3.96 7.31
C VAL A 29 6.01 -4.12 8.05
N ALA A 30 6.38 -5.36 8.40
CA ALA A 30 7.66 -5.65 9.04
C ALA A 30 8.85 -5.27 8.14
N GLY A 31 8.78 -5.60 6.85
CA GLY A 31 9.76 -5.21 5.85
C GLY A 31 9.89 -3.69 5.74
N LEU A 32 8.77 -2.98 5.61
CA LEU A 32 8.76 -1.50 5.56
C LEU A 32 9.39 -0.87 6.81
N ARG A 33 9.08 -1.38 8.00
CA ARG A 33 9.70 -0.89 9.24
C ARG A 33 11.22 -1.09 9.25
N LYS A 34 11.68 -2.24 8.76
CA LYS A 34 13.11 -2.53 8.62
C LYS A 34 13.77 -1.58 7.63
N SER A 35 13.20 -1.40 6.43
CA SER A 35 13.72 -0.48 5.41
C SER A 35 13.79 0.97 5.90
N VAL A 36 12.76 1.45 6.64
CA VAL A 36 12.78 2.78 7.24
C VAL A 36 13.89 2.93 8.27
N ALA A 37 14.12 1.89 9.09
CA ALA A 37 15.19 1.90 10.09
C ALA A 37 16.59 1.91 9.44
N GLU A 38 16.79 1.12 8.40
CA GLU A 38 18.04 1.06 7.62
C GLU A 38 18.33 2.40 6.92
N MET A 39 17.35 2.97 6.22
CA MET A 39 17.52 4.27 5.55
C MET A 39 17.93 5.40 6.50
N ARG A 40 17.45 5.37 7.74
CA ARG A 40 17.82 6.36 8.77
C ARG A 40 19.23 6.18 9.31
N GLN A 41 19.75 4.95 9.30
CA GLN A 41 21.13 4.68 9.70
C GLN A 41 22.10 5.17 8.63
N ASP A 42 21.77 4.95 7.36
CA ASP A 42 22.65 5.27 6.24
C ASP A 42 22.66 6.77 5.88
N VAL A 43 21.58 7.50 6.19
CA VAL A 43 21.44 8.93 5.86
C VAL A 43 21.18 9.77 7.12
N PRO A 44 22.22 10.40 7.69
CA PRO A 44 22.09 11.27 8.85
C PRO A 44 21.18 12.46 8.54
N GLY A 45 20.17 12.70 9.38
CA GLY A 45 19.24 13.83 9.25
C GLY A 45 17.92 13.51 8.55
N LEU A 46 17.77 12.31 7.98
CA LEU A 46 16.51 11.87 7.38
C LEU A 46 15.45 11.61 8.48
N ASN A 47 14.33 12.32 8.43
CA ASN A 47 13.25 12.14 9.38
C ASN A 47 12.24 11.07 8.88
N ASN A 48 11.36 10.59 9.76
CA ASN A 48 10.37 9.57 9.38
C ASN A 48 9.37 10.08 8.33
N GLU A 49 9.07 11.39 8.32
CA GLU A 49 8.14 12.00 7.37
C GLU A 49 8.74 12.01 5.96
N ASP A 50 10.04 12.26 5.82
CA ASP A 50 10.76 12.26 4.54
C ASP A 50 10.73 10.87 3.90
N VAL A 51 10.97 9.82 4.70
CA VAL A 51 10.91 8.42 4.22
C VAL A 51 9.49 8.09 3.76
N LEU A 52 8.48 8.44 4.54
CA LEU A 52 7.08 8.20 4.17
C LEU A 52 6.70 8.98 2.89
N ASN A 53 7.15 10.21 2.75
CA ASN A 53 6.92 11.01 1.55
C ASN A 53 7.54 10.37 0.31
N LEU A 54 8.79 9.89 0.40
CA LEU A 54 9.47 9.18 -0.68
C LEU A 54 8.75 7.88 -1.07
N LEU A 55 8.25 7.12 -0.09
CA LEU A 55 7.45 5.93 -0.34
C LEU A 55 6.13 6.27 -1.04
N MET A 56 5.46 7.35 -0.62
CA MET A 56 4.21 7.79 -1.25
C MET A 56 4.41 8.26 -2.69
N ILE A 57 5.51 8.98 -2.97
CA ILE A 57 5.88 9.38 -4.34
C ILE A 57 6.08 8.14 -5.23
N ASN A 58 6.84 7.15 -4.76
CA ASN A 58 7.04 5.91 -5.51
C ASN A 58 5.72 5.17 -5.74
N GLN A 59 4.90 5.00 -4.70
CA GLN A 59 3.61 4.32 -4.83
C GLN A 59 2.65 5.03 -5.79
N TYR A 60 2.68 6.37 -5.81
CA TYR A 60 1.93 7.16 -6.76
C TYR A 60 2.35 6.83 -8.20
N TYR A 61 3.65 6.87 -8.50
CA TYR A 61 4.15 6.53 -9.83
C TYR A 61 3.92 5.06 -10.22
N ASP A 62 4.10 4.11 -9.30
CA ASP A 62 3.80 2.69 -9.56
C ASP A 62 2.32 2.47 -9.88
N THR A 63 1.43 3.19 -9.20
CA THR A 63 -0.01 3.13 -9.49
C THR A 63 -0.30 3.69 -10.87
N MET A 64 0.28 4.85 -11.22
CA MET A 64 0.14 5.42 -12.56
C MET A 64 0.65 4.46 -13.64
N LYS A 65 1.85 3.89 -13.44
CA LYS A 65 2.44 2.90 -14.33
C LYS A 65 1.52 1.69 -14.51
N SER A 66 1.04 1.10 -13.41
CA SER A 66 0.13 -0.06 -13.44
C SER A 66 -1.16 0.25 -14.21
N VAL A 67 -1.75 1.43 -14.01
CA VAL A 67 -2.95 1.83 -14.76
C VAL A 67 -2.66 1.97 -16.26
N THR A 68 -1.52 2.53 -16.63
CA THR A 68 -1.07 2.68 -18.03
C THR A 68 -0.62 1.37 -18.68
N GLU A 69 -0.16 0.39 -17.91
CA GLU A 69 0.19 -0.94 -18.45
C GLU A 69 -1.06 -1.80 -18.64
N ASN A 70 -2.01 -1.74 -17.71
CA ASN A 70 -3.24 -2.54 -17.76
C ASN A 70 -4.30 -1.96 -18.72
N SER A 71 -4.30 -0.65 -18.91
CA SER A 71 -5.13 0.04 -19.89
C SER A 71 -4.23 0.35 -21.08
N ARG A 72 -4.54 -0.05 -22.31
CA ARG A 72 -3.79 0.39 -23.52
C ARG A 72 -3.98 1.90 -23.81
N GLY A 73 -3.93 2.74 -22.79
CA GLY A 73 -4.12 4.18 -22.83
C GLY A 73 -2.81 4.92 -22.59
N SER A 74 -2.82 6.24 -22.82
CA SER A 74 -1.68 7.12 -22.56
C SER A 74 -1.94 7.94 -21.30
N LEU A 75 -0.88 8.18 -20.52
CA LEU A 75 -0.93 9.04 -19.35
C LEU A 75 -0.52 10.47 -19.72
N LEU A 76 -1.36 11.44 -19.41
CA LEU A 76 -1.08 12.87 -19.61
C LEU A 76 -0.90 13.55 -18.25
N PHE A 77 0.26 14.16 -18.05
CA PHE A 77 0.50 15.01 -16.89
C PHE A 77 0.08 16.44 -17.23
N ILE A 78 -0.87 16.97 -16.46
CA ILE A 78 -1.34 18.36 -16.60
C ILE A 78 -0.70 19.19 -15.49
N GLU A 79 0.03 20.25 -15.85
CA GLU A 79 0.60 21.19 -14.89
C GLU A 79 -0.49 21.82 -14.02
N GLY A 80 -0.28 21.86 -12.70
CA GLY A 80 -1.26 22.38 -11.72
C GLY A 80 -2.18 21.33 -11.10
N ALA A 81 -2.20 20.09 -11.61
CA ALA A 81 -2.88 18.99 -10.93
C ALA A 81 -2.06 18.56 -9.70
N SER A 82 -2.32 19.18 -8.54
CA SER A 82 -1.71 18.83 -7.25
C SER A 82 -2.23 17.51 -6.67
N GLY A 83 -2.49 16.51 -7.52
CA GLY A 83 -3.10 15.23 -7.15
C GLY A 83 -2.31 14.52 -6.05
N LEU A 84 -0.97 14.52 -6.13
CA LEU A 84 -0.12 13.92 -5.11
C LEU A 84 -0.19 14.65 -3.76
N GLN A 85 -0.19 16.00 -3.75
CA GLN A 85 -0.29 16.76 -2.50
C GLN A 85 -1.67 16.60 -1.86
N SER A 86 -2.75 16.66 -2.65
CA SER A 86 -4.11 16.44 -2.18
C SER A 86 -4.31 15.03 -1.64
N PHE A 87 -3.83 14.02 -2.36
CA PHE A 87 -3.84 12.62 -1.90
C PHE A 87 -3.06 12.42 -0.60
N SER A 88 -1.87 13.03 -0.50
CA SER A 88 -1.05 12.97 0.72
C SER A 88 -1.73 13.63 1.90
N LYS A 89 -2.40 14.76 1.68
CA LYS A 89 -3.17 15.48 2.70
C LYS A 89 -4.38 14.67 3.17
N GLU A 90 -5.15 14.10 2.25
CA GLU A 90 -6.32 13.27 2.55
C GLU A 90 -5.96 11.98 3.30
N LEU A 91 -4.89 11.30 2.89
CA LEU A 91 -4.41 10.10 3.60
C LEU A 91 -4.01 10.44 5.04
N ARG A 92 -3.23 11.51 5.23
CA ARG A 92 -2.81 11.94 6.58
C ARG A 92 -4.01 12.37 7.43
N SER A 93 -4.97 13.11 6.85
CA SER A 93 -6.17 13.51 7.58
C SER A 93 -7.05 12.32 7.97
N GLY A 94 -7.22 11.35 7.07
CA GLY A 94 -7.95 10.12 7.35
C GLY A 94 -7.30 9.30 8.46
N MET A 95 -5.97 9.14 8.43
CA MET A 95 -5.26 8.47 9.51
C MET A 95 -5.39 9.20 10.86
N ALA A 96 -5.26 10.53 10.87
CA ALA A 96 -5.42 11.33 12.07
C ALA A 96 -6.85 11.26 12.64
N GLN A 97 -7.86 11.11 11.79
CA GLN A 97 -9.25 10.96 12.20
C GLN A 97 -9.57 9.55 12.73
N THR A 98 -8.87 8.53 12.24
CA THR A 98 -9.04 7.13 12.69
C THR A 98 -8.29 6.84 14.00
N MET A 99 -7.33 7.69 14.39
CA MET A 99 -6.57 7.59 15.64
C MET A 99 -7.15 8.42 16.81
N ARG A 100 -8.29 9.10 16.61
CA ARG A 100 -9.08 9.73 17.67
C ARG A 100 -10.21 8.81 18.09
#